data_AF-A0A2S6GRT9-F1
#
_entry.id   AF-A0A2S6GRT9-F1
#
_cell.length_a   1.000
_cell.length_b   1.000
_cell.length_c   1.000
_cell.angle_alpha   90.00
_cell.angle_beta   90.00
_cell.angle_gamma   90.00
#
_symmetry.space_group_name_H-M   'P 1'
#
loop_
_entity.id
_entity.type
_entity.pdbx_description
1 polymer ?
#
loop_
_entity_poly.entity_id
_entity_poly.type
_entity_poly.pdbx_seq_one_letter_code
_entity_poly.pdbx_strand_id
1 'polypeptide(L)'
;MTAKDDAAALGGTAAQLAATANKVYLAQPAVIGDLGTKFTTAATANSDSGSKVDNSVKQLDDAWQGKSADGFVAYMANYTKASTALTDVLNGAAGDLRTAATGLQNARDTLEGIFGDLHYNATSWLNANKDAPEEEKRSHVDGIASGYQGRVAEQVNAAEQVVSTAASALSGRHVDPKFSAIPDPNTQAFAPAPGKRIDWTPTSQPDSTTQASTAEARQSPQTSAAPTGNGHSGGSGGGHSGGGGGGGGGGGFSGGLGSSGGPPAGPPPGNVQEWIKQAIAELRARGINVTEADAQLIWEIIQHESGGNPNAINNWDSNAAKGTPSKGLMQCIDPTFQSYKIAGHDNIWNPVDNICAGVNYAISRYGSLSNVPGIKATHGGGGYVGY
;
A
#
# COMPACT_ATOMS: atom_id res chain seq x y z
N MET A 1 -14.87 -18.17 -25.32
CA MET A 1 -14.82 -17.31 -26.51
C MET A 1 -14.80 -15.88 -25.99
N THR A 2 -13.90 -15.04 -26.50
CA THR A 2 -13.87 -13.61 -26.16
C THR A 2 -14.73 -12.84 -27.15
N ALA A 3 -15.19 -11.63 -26.81
CA ALA A 3 -15.95 -10.80 -27.74
C ALA A 3 -15.17 -10.51 -29.03
N LYS A 4 -13.83 -10.41 -28.92
CA LYS A 4 -12.91 -10.33 -30.07
C LYS A 4 -12.92 -11.58 -30.96
N ASP A 5 -13.13 -12.78 -30.40
CA ASP A 5 -13.24 -14.01 -31.18
C ASP A 5 -14.62 -14.10 -31.87
N ASP A 6 -15.69 -13.70 -31.18
CA ASP A 6 -17.05 -13.64 -31.73
C ASP A 6 -17.13 -12.64 -32.89
N ALA A 7 -16.54 -11.44 -32.73
CA ALA A 7 -16.39 -10.46 -33.80
C ALA A 7 -15.51 -10.98 -34.96
N ALA A 8 -14.46 -11.76 -34.68
CA ALA A 8 -13.64 -12.36 -35.74
C ALA A 8 -14.40 -13.41 -36.56
N ALA A 9 -15.36 -14.13 -35.95
CA ALA A 9 -16.17 -15.14 -36.63
C ALA A 9 -17.08 -14.56 -37.73
N LEU A 10 -17.39 -13.25 -37.69
CA LEU A 10 -18.09 -12.53 -38.76
C LEU A 10 -17.24 -12.40 -40.05
N GLY A 11 -15.92 -12.61 -39.95
CA GLY A 11 -14.98 -12.52 -41.06
C GLY A 11 -14.68 -11.08 -41.50
N GLY A 12 -14.00 -10.94 -42.64
CA GLY A 12 -13.85 -9.65 -43.34
C GLY A 12 -13.12 -8.59 -42.53
N THR A 13 -13.64 -7.35 -42.59
CA THR A 13 -13.11 -6.22 -41.84
C THR A 13 -13.15 -6.50 -40.33
N ALA A 14 -14.19 -7.18 -39.81
CA ALA A 14 -14.26 -7.53 -38.40
C ALA A 14 -13.12 -8.47 -37.97
N ALA A 15 -12.81 -9.49 -38.79
CA ALA A 15 -11.65 -10.37 -38.56
C ALA A 15 -10.30 -9.65 -38.68
N GLN A 16 -10.17 -8.67 -39.59
CA GLN A 16 -8.96 -7.86 -39.72
C GLN A 16 -8.74 -6.95 -38.50
N LEU A 17 -9.81 -6.36 -37.95
CA LEU A 17 -9.74 -5.59 -36.70
C LEU A 17 -9.38 -6.46 -35.50
N ALA A 18 -10.01 -7.63 -35.37
CA ALA A 18 -9.66 -8.61 -34.34
C ALA A 18 -8.18 -9.06 -34.44
N ALA A 19 -7.69 -9.29 -35.67
CA ALA A 19 -6.28 -9.61 -35.90
C ALA A 19 -5.33 -8.47 -35.50
N THR A 20 -5.72 -7.21 -35.76
CA THR A 20 -4.95 -6.02 -35.37
C THR A 20 -4.85 -5.88 -33.84
N ALA A 21 -5.93 -6.23 -33.13
CA ALA A 21 -5.99 -6.21 -31.67
C ALA A 21 -5.19 -7.33 -30.99
N ASN A 22 -4.85 -8.45 -31.67
CA ASN A 22 -4.23 -9.64 -31.07
C ASN A 22 -2.99 -9.34 -30.20
N LYS A 23 -2.17 -8.33 -30.55
CA LYS A 23 -1.00 -7.92 -29.73
C LYS A 23 -1.37 -7.52 -28.30
N VAL A 24 -2.54 -6.89 -28.09
CA VAL A 24 -3.03 -6.52 -26.75
C VAL A 24 -3.54 -7.76 -25.99
N TYR A 25 -4.14 -8.72 -26.70
CA TYR A 25 -4.62 -9.99 -26.11
C TYR A 25 -3.50 -10.98 -25.79
N LEU A 26 -2.37 -10.89 -26.48
CA LEU A 26 -1.16 -11.67 -26.22
C LEU A 26 -0.26 -11.02 -25.15
N ALA A 27 -0.44 -9.73 -24.86
CA ALA A 27 0.19 -9.10 -23.71
C ALA A 27 -0.37 -9.73 -22.42
N GLN A 28 0.52 -10.10 -21.49
CA GLN A 28 0.17 -10.81 -20.26
C GLN A 28 0.25 -9.85 -19.06
N PRO A 29 -0.76 -8.98 -18.82
CA PRO A 29 -0.68 -7.95 -17.78
C PRO A 29 -0.46 -8.54 -16.38
N ALA A 30 -1.06 -9.69 -16.07
CA ALA A 30 -0.83 -10.40 -14.81
C ALA A 30 0.66 -10.71 -14.56
N VAL A 31 1.36 -11.24 -15.56
CA VAL A 31 2.80 -11.59 -15.46
C VAL A 31 3.68 -10.35 -15.27
N ILE A 32 3.29 -9.22 -15.88
CA ILE A 32 3.96 -7.92 -15.69
C ILE A 32 3.71 -7.38 -14.27
N GLY A 33 2.47 -7.53 -13.76
CA GLY A 33 2.11 -7.21 -12.38
C GLY A 33 2.89 -8.04 -11.36
N ASP A 34 2.98 -9.36 -11.55
CA ASP A 34 3.76 -10.28 -10.72
C ASP A 34 5.25 -9.92 -10.69
N LEU A 35 5.79 -9.46 -11.82
CA LEU A 35 7.15 -8.94 -11.88
C LEU A 35 7.29 -7.68 -11.02
N GLY A 36 6.34 -6.74 -11.12
CA GLY A 36 6.29 -5.56 -10.24
C GLY A 36 6.25 -5.92 -8.75
N THR A 37 5.46 -6.93 -8.38
CA THR A 37 5.42 -7.45 -7.00
C THR A 37 6.78 -7.97 -6.54
N LYS A 38 7.48 -8.75 -7.37
CA LYS A 38 8.84 -9.25 -7.06
C LYS A 38 9.86 -8.12 -6.84
N PHE A 39 9.77 -7.04 -7.62
CA PHE A 39 10.60 -5.85 -7.43
C PHE A 39 10.33 -5.17 -6.08
N THR A 40 9.06 -5.04 -5.66
CA THR A 40 8.73 -4.53 -4.32
C THR A 40 9.21 -5.48 -3.21
N THR A 41 9.07 -6.80 -3.35
CA THR A 41 9.63 -7.76 -2.37
C THR A 41 11.14 -7.60 -2.20
N ALA A 42 11.87 -7.41 -3.31
CA ALA A 42 13.30 -7.12 -3.28
C ALA A 42 13.62 -5.77 -2.62
N ALA A 43 12.81 -4.73 -2.88
CA ALA A 43 12.95 -3.42 -2.25
C ALA A 43 12.78 -3.50 -0.73
N THR A 44 11.75 -4.20 -0.25
CA THR A 44 11.53 -4.44 1.19
C THR A 44 12.70 -5.20 1.81
N ALA A 45 13.11 -6.33 1.23
CA ALA A 45 14.21 -7.13 1.77
C ALA A 45 15.55 -6.36 1.84
N ASN A 46 15.82 -5.49 0.86
CA ASN A 46 16.96 -4.59 0.86
C ASN A 46 16.82 -3.50 1.95
N SER A 47 15.65 -2.86 2.07
CA SER A 47 15.35 -1.86 3.10
C SER A 47 15.50 -2.42 4.52
N ASP A 48 15.00 -3.64 4.76
CA ASP A 48 15.12 -4.34 6.04
C ASP A 48 16.59 -4.64 6.37
N SER A 49 17.38 -5.01 5.36
CA SER A 49 18.81 -5.29 5.51
C SER A 49 19.61 -4.01 5.81
N GLY A 50 19.33 -2.92 5.08
CA GLY A 50 19.89 -1.59 5.36
C GLY A 50 19.57 -1.10 6.77
N SER A 51 18.30 -1.24 7.18
CA SER A 51 17.83 -0.84 8.52
C SER A 51 18.48 -1.65 9.65
N LYS A 52 18.70 -2.95 9.45
CA LYS A 52 19.43 -3.80 10.40
C LYS A 52 20.88 -3.34 10.57
N VAL A 53 21.58 -3.05 9.47
CA VAL A 53 22.95 -2.53 9.50
C VAL A 53 23.00 -1.17 10.20
N ASP A 54 22.11 -0.25 9.85
CA ASP A 54 22.01 1.10 10.43
C ASP A 54 21.77 1.05 11.95
N ASN A 55 20.86 0.19 12.41
CA ASN A 55 20.60 -0.03 13.83
C ASN A 55 21.79 -0.67 14.57
N SER A 56 22.50 -1.61 13.95
CA SER A 56 23.72 -2.19 14.52
C SER A 56 24.86 -1.16 14.64
N VAL A 57 24.97 -0.24 13.69
CA VAL A 57 25.96 0.86 13.73
C VAL A 57 25.63 1.85 14.84
N LYS A 58 24.35 2.21 15.04
CA LYS A 58 23.90 3.05 16.17
C LYS A 58 24.20 2.42 17.53
N GLN A 59 23.90 1.13 17.70
CA GLN A 59 24.24 0.40 18.93
C GLN A 59 25.74 0.35 19.20
N LEU A 60 26.56 0.33 18.15
CA LEU A 60 28.01 0.41 18.28
C LEU A 60 28.47 1.82 18.68
N ASP A 61 27.88 2.87 18.10
CA ASP A 61 28.15 4.29 18.42
C ASP A 61 27.83 4.61 19.90
N ASP A 62 26.71 4.10 20.41
CA ASP A 62 26.35 4.20 21.84
C ASP A 62 27.41 3.56 22.76
N ALA A 63 28.03 2.46 22.33
CA ALA A 63 28.97 1.66 23.12
C ALA A 63 30.46 2.05 22.93
N TRP A 64 30.81 2.60 21.76
CA TRP A 64 32.17 2.96 21.36
C TRP A 64 32.16 4.39 20.81
N GLN A 65 32.75 5.33 21.55
CA GLN A 65 32.70 6.75 21.24
C GLN A 65 34.08 7.33 20.90
N GLY A 66 34.07 8.47 20.18
CA GLY A 66 35.23 9.27 19.83
C GLY A 66 35.65 9.11 18.37
N LYS A 67 36.62 9.92 17.92
CA LYS A 67 36.96 10.17 16.49
C LYS A 67 37.03 8.95 15.56
N SER A 68 37.42 7.79 16.07
CA SER A 68 37.47 6.54 15.28
C SER A 68 36.08 5.92 15.08
N ALA A 69 35.22 5.98 16.09
CA ALA A 69 33.82 5.59 15.98
C ALA A 69 33.07 6.57 15.08
N ASP A 70 33.20 7.88 15.31
CA ASP A 70 32.60 8.93 14.47
C ASP A 70 32.93 8.70 12.98
N GLY A 71 34.19 8.37 12.69
CA GLY A 71 34.67 8.06 11.33
C GLY A 71 34.09 6.76 10.75
N PHE A 72 33.93 5.71 11.57
CA PHE A 72 33.29 4.46 11.16
C PHE A 72 31.80 4.64 10.88
N VAL A 73 31.07 5.35 11.76
CA VAL A 73 29.64 5.67 11.60
C VAL A 73 29.42 6.50 10.33
N ALA A 74 30.23 7.55 10.12
CA ALA A 74 30.17 8.36 8.90
C ALA A 74 30.46 7.57 7.62
N TYR A 75 31.33 6.55 7.69
CA TYR A 75 31.59 5.63 6.59
C TYR A 75 30.41 4.69 6.33
N MET A 76 29.86 4.06 7.39
CA MET A 76 28.73 3.15 7.30
C MET A 76 27.44 3.82 6.82
N ALA A 77 27.28 5.12 7.05
CA ALA A 77 26.18 5.90 6.47
C ALA A 77 26.14 5.85 4.93
N ASN A 78 27.26 5.54 4.24
CA ASN A 78 27.27 5.32 2.79
C ASN A 78 26.63 3.98 2.39
N TYR A 79 26.68 2.97 3.26
CA TYR A 79 25.92 1.72 3.07
C TYR A 79 24.42 1.98 3.18
N THR A 80 23.98 2.72 4.20
CA THR A 80 22.56 3.10 4.36
C THR A 80 22.06 3.88 3.13
N LYS A 81 22.82 4.89 2.66
CA LYS A 81 22.48 5.64 1.42
C LYS A 81 22.37 4.76 0.18
N ALA A 82 23.31 3.84 -0.03
CA ALA A 82 23.27 2.92 -1.17
C ALA A 82 22.09 1.93 -1.08
N SER A 83 21.73 1.51 0.14
CA SER A 83 20.53 0.71 0.38
C SER A 83 19.27 1.50 0.04
N THR A 84 19.12 2.73 0.52
CA THR A 84 17.97 3.61 0.16
C THR A 84 17.86 3.79 -1.36
N ALA A 85 18.96 4.14 -2.04
CA ALA A 85 18.96 4.32 -3.50
C ALA A 85 18.54 3.05 -4.26
N LEU A 86 18.95 1.86 -3.81
CA LEU A 86 18.49 0.61 -4.41
C LEU A 86 17.00 0.35 -4.14
N THR A 87 16.52 0.59 -2.91
CA THR A 87 15.09 0.48 -2.56
C THR A 87 14.22 1.39 -3.43
N ASP A 88 14.62 2.65 -3.61
CA ASP A 88 13.87 3.62 -4.40
C ASP A 88 13.82 3.24 -5.90
N VAL A 89 14.94 2.77 -6.45
CA VAL A 89 15.00 2.27 -7.83
C VAL A 89 14.11 1.04 -8.03
N LEU A 90 14.13 0.08 -7.10
CA LEU A 90 13.31 -1.13 -7.16
C LEU A 90 11.82 -0.82 -7.02
N ASN A 91 11.43 0.06 -6.08
CA ASN A 91 10.05 0.49 -5.91
C ASN A 91 9.53 1.30 -7.11
N GLY A 92 10.36 2.17 -7.69
CA GLY A 92 10.02 2.89 -8.92
C GLY A 92 9.82 1.94 -10.11
N ALA A 93 10.72 0.97 -10.29
CA ALA A 93 10.59 -0.07 -11.32
C ALA A 93 9.30 -0.89 -11.14
N ALA A 94 8.96 -1.24 -9.91
CA ALA A 94 7.70 -1.90 -9.57
C ALA A 94 6.47 -1.02 -9.92
N GLY A 95 6.57 0.31 -9.74
CA GLY A 95 5.54 1.27 -10.14
C GLY A 95 5.30 1.32 -11.65
N ASP A 96 6.38 1.40 -12.44
CA ASP A 96 6.31 1.41 -13.91
C ASP A 96 5.65 0.12 -14.45
N LEU A 97 6.06 -1.03 -13.91
CA LEU A 97 5.52 -2.35 -14.26
C LEU A 97 4.02 -2.46 -13.95
N ARG A 98 3.58 -2.01 -12.76
CA ARG A 98 2.15 -1.96 -12.41
C ARG A 98 1.36 -1.04 -13.35
N THR A 99 1.92 0.13 -13.68
CA THR A 99 1.28 1.08 -14.61
C THR A 99 1.08 0.45 -16.00
N ALA A 100 2.09 -0.26 -16.51
CA ALA A 100 1.99 -0.99 -17.77
C ALA A 100 0.97 -2.13 -17.70
N ALA A 101 0.97 -2.92 -16.62
CA ALA A 101 0.00 -4.01 -16.42
C ALA A 101 -1.45 -3.49 -16.40
N THR A 102 -1.73 -2.44 -15.63
CA THR A 102 -3.05 -1.80 -15.56
C THR A 102 -3.46 -1.20 -16.91
N GLY A 103 -2.55 -0.50 -17.59
CA GLY A 103 -2.84 0.09 -18.90
C GLY A 103 -3.17 -0.95 -19.98
N LEU A 104 -2.44 -2.07 -20.00
CA LEU A 104 -2.70 -3.21 -20.89
C LEU A 104 -4.05 -3.88 -20.58
N GLN A 105 -4.37 -4.07 -19.30
CA GLN A 105 -5.65 -4.66 -18.88
C GLN A 105 -6.82 -3.75 -19.28
N ASN A 106 -6.73 -2.45 -19.00
CA ASN A 106 -7.76 -1.47 -19.40
C ASN A 106 -7.99 -1.41 -20.91
N ALA A 107 -6.92 -1.44 -21.71
CA ALA A 107 -7.01 -1.47 -23.16
C ALA A 107 -7.67 -2.77 -23.66
N ARG A 108 -7.36 -3.91 -23.05
CA ARG A 108 -8.00 -5.20 -23.35
C ARG A 108 -9.49 -5.20 -23.01
N ASP A 109 -9.86 -4.70 -21.84
CA ASP A 109 -11.27 -4.68 -21.40
C ASP A 109 -12.11 -3.71 -22.26
N THR A 110 -11.51 -2.60 -22.69
CA THR A 110 -12.14 -1.66 -23.64
C THR A 110 -12.26 -2.27 -25.03
N LEU A 111 -11.28 -3.07 -25.47
CA LEU A 111 -11.37 -3.83 -26.73
C LEU A 111 -12.47 -4.91 -26.66
N GLU A 112 -12.64 -5.62 -25.55
CA GLU A 112 -13.76 -6.56 -25.37
C GLU A 112 -15.12 -5.85 -25.50
N GLY A 113 -15.27 -4.65 -24.90
CA GLY A 113 -16.47 -3.82 -25.09
C GLY A 113 -16.67 -3.40 -26.56
N ILE A 114 -15.61 -2.94 -27.23
CA ILE A 114 -15.63 -2.54 -28.65
C ILE A 114 -16.04 -3.71 -29.56
N PHE A 115 -15.48 -4.89 -29.37
CA PHE A 115 -15.83 -6.06 -30.17
C PHE A 115 -17.20 -6.63 -29.81
N GLY A 116 -17.64 -6.50 -28.55
CA GLY A 116 -19.00 -6.81 -28.12
C GLY A 116 -20.04 -5.94 -28.81
N ASP A 117 -19.84 -4.61 -28.84
CA ASP A 117 -20.67 -3.66 -29.59
C ASP A 117 -20.76 -4.05 -31.08
N LEU A 118 -19.60 -4.31 -31.70
CA LEU A 118 -19.51 -4.68 -33.13
C LEU A 118 -20.28 -5.95 -33.41
N HIS A 119 -20.02 -7.01 -32.64
CA HIS A 119 -20.67 -8.31 -32.80
C HIS A 119 -22.19 -8.21 -32.58
N TYR A 120 -22.63 -7.49 -31.55
CA TYR A 120 -24.04 -7.25 -31.28
C TYR A 120 -24.73 -6.52 -32.45
N ASN A 121 -24.14 -5.42 -32.94
CA ASN A 121 -24.75 -4.63 -34.02
C ASN A 121 -24.80 -5.41 -35.34
N ALA A 122 -23.72 -6.12 -35.69
CA ALA A 122 -23.68 -6.97 -36.88
C ALA A 122 -24.68 -8.13 -36.81
N THR A 123 -24.70 -8.87 -35.70
CA THR A 123 -25.63 -10.01 -35.55
C THR A 123 -27.09 -9.58 -35.41
N SER A 124 -27.37 -8.43 -34.78
CA SER A 124 -28.71 -7.85 -34.74
C SER A 124 -29.25 -7.57 -36.15
N TRP A 125 -28.45 -6.92 -37.00
CA TRP A 125 -28.83 -6.69 -38.39
C TRP A 125 -28.96 -7.98 -39.21
N LEU A 126 -28.03 -8.93 -39.08
CA LEU A 126 -28.09 -10.23 -39.76
C LEU A 126 -29.34 -11.04 -39.37
N ASN A 127 -29.75 -10.97 -38.09
CA ASN A 127 -30.95 -11.63 -37.59
C ASN A 127 -32.25 -10.96 -38.05
N ALA A 128 -32.24 -9.65 -38.34
CA ALA A 128 -33.35 -8.95 -38.95
C ALA A 128 -33.45 -9.19 -40.47
N ASN A 129 -32.31 -9.46 -41.14
CA ASN A 129 -32.18 -9.55 -42.61
C ASN A 129 -31.74 -10.96 -43.06
N LYS A 130 -32.37 -12.01 -42.51
CA LYS A 130 -32.00 -13.42 -42.77
C LYS A 130 -32.07 -13.82 -44.23
N ASP A 131 -33.03 -13.26 -44.97
CA ASP A 131 -33.28 -13.57 -46.38
C ASP A 131 -32.48 -12.68 -47.36
N ALA A 132 -31.67 -11.74 -46.85
CA ALA A 132 -30.83 -10.88 -47.69
C ALA A 132 -29.73 -11.70 -48.40
N PRO A 133 -29.29 -11.31 -49.61
CA PRO A 133 -28.16 -11.94 -50.30
C PRO A 133 -26.88 -11.92 -49.46
N GLU A 134 -26.05 -12.96 -49.56
CA GLU A 134 -24.80 -13.06 -48.78
C GLU A 134 -23.80 -11.93 -49.10
N GLU A 135 -23.82 -11.40 -50.32
CA GLU A 135 -23.02 -10.23 -50.71
C GLU A 135 -23.50 -8.94 -50.01
N GLU A 136 -24.81 -8.74 -49.88
CA GLU A 136 -25.40 -7.61 -49.15
C GLU A 136 -25.11 -7.73 -47.65
N LYS A 137 -25.33 -8.92 -47.08
CA LYS A 137 -24.96 -9.24 -45.69
C LYS A 137 -23.51 -8.91 -45.41
N ARG A 138 -22.61 -9.32 -46.31
CA ARG A 138 -21.19 -9.07 -46.15
C ARG A 138 -20.85 -7.59 -46.25
N SER A 139 -21.34 -6.90 -47.27
CA SER A 139 -21.13 -5.45 -47.43
C SER A 139 -21.61 -4.66 -46.20
N HIS A 140 -22.74 -5.05 -45.62
CA HIS A 140 -23.27 -4.41 -44.40
C HIS A 140 -22.39 -4.68 -43.17
N VAL A 141 -21.98 -5.93 -42.94
CA VAL A 141 -21.09 -6.29 -41.83
C VAL A 141 -19.72 -5.61 -41.93
N ASP A 142 -19.12 -5.58 -43.12
CA ASP A 142 -17.85 -4.89 -43.35
C ASP A 142 -18.00 -3.35 -43.18
N GLY A 143 -19.16 -2.79 -43.52
CA GLY A 143 -19.53 -1.39 -43.26
C GLY A 143 -19.65 -1.07 -41.75
N ILE A 144 -20.37 -1.90 -40.99
CA ILE A 144 -20.44 -1.79 -39.52
C ILE A 144 -19.03 -1.85 -38.92
N ALA A 145 -18.26 -2.89 -39.26
CA ALA A 145 -16.92 -3.11 -38.72
C ALA A 145 -15.98 -1.93 -39.01
N SER A 146 -16.03 -1.35 -40.21
CA SER A 146 -15.24 -0.17 -40.58
C SER A 146 -15.45 1.01 -39.62
N GLY A 147 -16.67 1.19 -39.08
CA GLY A 147 -16.98 2.22 -38.08
C GLY A 147 -16.24 2.06 -36.74
N TYR A 148 -15.72 0.87 -36.43
CA TYR A 148 -14.97 0.59 -35.19
C TYR A 148 -13.46 0.73 -35.35
N GLN A 149 -12.94 0.87 -36.59
CA GLN A 149 -11.51 0.86 -36.87
C GLN A 149 -10.72 1.89 -36.05
N GLY A 150 -11.26 3.11 -35.91
CA GLY A 150 -10.65 4.16 -35.09
C GLY A 150 -10.56 3.78 -33.60
N ARG A 151 -11.66 3.28 -33.02
CA ARG A 151 -11.73 2.83 -31.61
C ARG A 151 -10.75 1.69 -31.32
N VAL A 152 -10.64 0.71 -32.23
CA VAL A 152 -9.68 -0.41 -32.10
C VAL A 152 -8.25 0.10 -32.18
N ALA A 153 -7.93 0.95 -33.15
CA ALA A 153 -6.59 1.52 -33.33
C ALA A 153 -6.16 2.38 -32.12
N GLU A 154 -7.07 3.16 -31.54
CA GLU A 154 -6.83 3.96 -30.34
C GLU A 154 -6.39 3.10 -29.15
N GLN A 155 -7.12 2.02 -28.84
CA GLN A 155 -6.77 1.13 -27.73
C GLN A 155 -5.47 0.35 -27.97
N VAL A 156 -5.22 -0.04 -29.22
CA VAL A 156 -3.94 -0.65 -29.63
C VAL A 156 -2.77 0.31 -29.41
N ASN A 157 -2.90 1.58 -29.83
CA ASN A 157 -1.86 2.58 -29.67
C ASN A 157 -1.64 2.94 -28.20
N ALA A 158 -2.72 3.03 -27.40
CA ALA A 158 -2.64 3.24 -25.97
C ALA A 158 -1.85 2.11 -25.27
N ALA A 159 -2.17 0.84 -25.59
CA ALA A 159 -1.45 -0.32 -25.08
C ALA A 159 0.05 -0.29 -25.43
N GLU A 160 0.41 0.07 -26.66
CA GLU A 160 1.82 0.24 -27.05
C GLU A 160 2.51 1.38 -26.29
N GLN A 161 1.82 2.50 -26.09
CA GLN A 161 2.34 3.65 -25.36
C GLN A 161 2.63 3.33 -23.88
N VAL A 162 1.76 2.59 -23.18
CA VAL A 162 2.02 2.25 -21.76
C VAL A 162 3.25 1.36 -21.62
N VAL A 163 3.40 0.37 -22.51
CA VAL A 163 4.54 -0.57 -22.50
C VAL A 163 5.84 0.15 -22.87
N SER A 164 5.81 0.99 -23.92
CA SER A 164 6.97 1.79 -24.33
C SER A 164 7.43 2.77 -23.25
N THR A 165 6.48 3.39 -22.55
CA THR A 165 6.76 4.32 -21.43
C THR A 165 7.44 3.58 -20.28
N ALA A 166 6.88 2.43 -19.85
CA ALA A 166 7.46 1.63 -18.78
C ALA A 166 8.83 1.05 -19.16
N ALA A 167 9.00 0.53 -20.38
CA ALA A 167 10.29 0.04 -20.87
C ALA A 167 11.36 1.15 -20.88
N SER A 168 10.99 2.35 -21.32
CA SER A 168 11.88 3.53 -21.30
C SER A 168 12.28 3.92 -19.88
N ALA A 169 11.31 4.02 -18.97
CA ALA A 169 11.56 4.33 -17.56
C ALA A 169 12.47 3.30 -16.89
N LEU A 170 12.20 2.01 -17.08
CA LEU A 170 13.04 0.90 -16.59
C LEU A 170 14.47 0.97 -17.14
N SER A 171 14.66 1.31 -18.41
CA SER A 171 15.99 1.44 -19.03
C SER A 171 16.80 2.64 -18.53
N GLY A 172 16.13 3.71 -18.09
CA GLY A 172 16.78 4.91 -17.54
C GLY A 172 17.13 4.82 -16.05
N ARG A 173 16.59 3.82 -15.33
CA ARG A 173 16.82 3.64 -13.90
C ARG A 173 18.25 3.20 -13.61
N HIS A 174 18.91 3.94 -12.74
CA HIS A 174 20.25 3.66 -12.26
C HIS A 174 20.29 3.85 -10.74
N VAL A 175 20.98 2.93 -10.05
CA VAL A 175 21.24 3.05 -8.61
C VAL A 175 22.41 4.00 -8.42
N ASP A 176 22.22 5.07 -7.64
CA ASP A 176 23.28 5.98 -7.21
C ASP A 176 22.92 6.61 -5.84
N PRO A 177 23.79 6.54 -4.82
CA PRO A 177 25.07 5.84 -4.78
C PRO A 177 24.93 4.32 -4.84
N LYS A 178 25.95 3.63 -5.36
CA LYS A 178 26.02 2.16 -5.45
C LYS A 178 26.78 1.58 -4.25
N PHE A 179 26.41 0.38 -3.82
CA PHE A 179 27.22 -0.37 -2.83
C PHE A 179 28.67 -0.57 -3.28
N SER A 180 28.90 -0.80 -4.58
CA SER A 180 30.24 -0.95 -5.17
C SER A 180 31.03 0.37 -5.27
N ALA A 181 30.43 1.51 -4.95
CA ALA A 181 31.10 2.81 -4.88
C ALA A 181 31.54 3.17 -3.44
N ILE A 182 31.23 2.33 -2.45
CA ILE A 182 31.70 2.48 -1.08
C ILE A 182 33.21 2.14 -1.05
N PRO A 183 34.09 3.03 -0.56
CA PRO A 183 35.53 2.78 -0.49
C PRO A 183 35.92 1.56 0.37
N ASP A 184 37.12 1.01 0.19
CA ASP A 184 37.62 -0.07 1.05
C ASP A 184 37.72 0.39 2.51
N PRO A 185 37.06 -0.30 3.48
CA PRO A 185 37.07 0.09 4.89
C PRO A 185 38.48 0.10 5.51
N ASN A 186 39.40 -0.73 5.01
CA ASN A 186 40.77 -0.84 5.53
C ASN A 186 41.66 0.35 5.13
N THR A 187 41.19 1.19 4.19
CA THR A 187 41.91 2.38 3.72
C THR A 187 41.42 3.68 4.38
N GLN A 188 40.45 3.58 5.29
CA GLN A 188 39.80 4.74 5.91
C GLN A 188 40.52 5.20 7.19
N ALA A 189 40.30 6.47 7.57
CA ALA A 189 40.97 7.08 8.72
C ALA A 189 40.62 6.47 10.10
N PHE A 190 39.54 5.68 10.19
CA PHE A 190 39.19 4.91 11.39
C PHE A 190 39.87 3.53 11.45
N ALA A 191 40.46 3.05 10.35
CA ALA A 191 41.22 1.81 10.36
C ALA A 191 42.62 2.04 10.97
N PRO A 192 43.09 1.18 11.88
CA PRO A 192 44.44 1.30 12.40
C PRO A 192 45.48 1.09 11.29
N ALA A 193 46.55 1.90 11.31
CA ALA A 193 47.68 1.71 10.43
C ALA A 193 48.27 0.28 10.58
N PRO A 194 48.70 -0.37 9.48
CA PRO A 194 49.24 -1.73 9.52
C PRO A 194 50.30 -1.92 10.62
N GLY A 195 50.06 -2.87 11.52
CA GLY A 195 50.96 -3.18 12.64
C GLY A 195 50.71 -2.38 13.93
N LYS A 196 49.74 -1.46 13.99
CA LYS A 196 49.29 -0.83 15.25
C LYS A 196 47.96 -1.42 15.71
N ARG A 197 47.83 -1.64 17.02
CA ARG A 197 46.53 -1.93 17.66
C ARG A 197 45.88 -0.62 18.11
N ILE A 198 44.55 -0.57 18.09
CA ILE A 198 43.79 0.43 18.83
C ILE A 198 43.61 -0.13 20.24
N ASP A 199 44.04 0.62 21.25
CA ASP A 199 43.70 0.33 22.64
C ASP A 199 42.24 0.74 22.86
N TRP A 200 41.34 -0.24 22.79
CA TRP A 200 39.93 -0.05 23.09
C TRP A 200 39.67 -0.25 24.58
N THR A 201 39.30 0.83 25.28
CA THR A 201 38.75 0.77 26.63
C THR A 201 37.22 0.69 26.56
N PRO A 202 36.57 -0.40 27.02
CA PRO A 202 35.12 -0.45 27.12
C PRO A 202 34.59 0.67 28.02
N THR A 203 33.56 1.35 27.57
CA THR A 203 32.69 2.13 28.46
C THR A 203 31.83 1.13 29.25
N SER A 204 31.87 1.18 30.57
CA SER A 204 31.02 0.31 31.40
C SER A 204 29.54 0.55 31.09
N GLN A 205 28.77 -0.51 30.82
CA GLN A 205 27.30 -0.38 30.76
C GLN A 205 26.78 0.10 32.14
N PRO A 206 25.75 0.96 32.18
CA PRO A 206 25.07 1.26 33.44
C PRO A 206 24.36 0.00 33.95
N ASP A 207 24.59 -0.34 35.22
CA ASP A 207 24.03 -1.54 35.85
C ASP A 207 22.50 -1.55 35.78
N SER A 208 21.93 -2.67 35.32
CA SER A 208 20.48 -2.88 35.25
C SER A 208 19.84 -3.23 36.60
N THR A 209 20.23 -2.52 37.67
CA THR A 209 19.77 -2.76 39.05
C THR A 209 19.44 -1.46 39.80
N THR A 210 18.45 -0.72 39.31
CA THR A 210 17.75 0.30 40.11
C THR A 210 16.25 0.36 39.79
N GLN A 211 15.53 -0.74 40.05
CA GLN A 211 14.09 -0.64 40.32
C GLN A 211 13.90 0.03 41.69
N ALA A 212 13.66 1.34 41.68
CA ALA A 212 13.23 2.06 42.88
C ALA A 212 11.72 1.87 43.09
N SER A 213 11.37 0.85 43.88
CA SER A 213 10.00 0.67 44.39
C SER A 213 9.71 1.67 45.51
N THR A 214 8.66 2.47 45.37
CA THR A 214 7.97 3.08 46.53
C THR A 214 6.46 2.98 46.36
N ALA A 215 5.89 1.91 46.91
CA ALA A 215 4.48 1.83 47.24
C ALA A 215 4.38 1.70 48.76
N GLU A 216 3.87 2.74 49.44
CA GLU A 216 3.50 2.63 50.85
C GLU A 216 2.26 3.47 51.14
N ALA A 217 1.45 3.03 52.11
CA ALA A 217 0.04 3.34 52.16
C ALA A 217 -0.38 4.14 53.40
N ARG A 218 -1.38 5.01 53.20
CA ARG A 218 -2.43 5.46 54.14
C ARG A 218 -2.10 5.50 55.64
N GLN A 219 -2.21 6.70 56.22
CA GLN A 219 -2.89 6.90 57.52
C GLN A 219 -3.49 8.32 57.65
N SER A 220 -4.42 8.48 58.57
CA SER A 220 -5.17 9.71 58.96
C SER A 220 -5.47 9.58 60.49
N PRO A 221 -6.06 10.56 61.22
CA PRO A 221 -6.69 11.84 60.80
C PRO A 221 -6.47 13.06 61.77
N GLN A 222 -7.14 14.20 61.47
CA GLN A 222 -7.46 15.38 62.34
C GLN A 222 -6.26 16.23 62.88
N THR A 223 -6.28 17.57 62.99
CA THR A 223 -7.31 18.46 63.60
C THR A 223 -7.27 19.94 63.11
N SER A 224 -8.46 20.57 63.11
CA SER A 224 -8.77 21.99 63.48
C SER A 224 -8.25 23.25 62.74
N ALA A 225 -9.21 24.18 62.57
CA ALA A 225 -9.11 25.66 62.57
C ALA A 225 -8.99 26.45 61.23
N ALA A 226 -10.14 27.03 60.82
CA ALA A 226 -10.27 28.30 60.09
C ALA A 226 -10.25 29.50 61.09
N PRO A 227 -10.33 30.80 60.73
CA PRO A 227 -10.75 31.47 59.47
C PRO A 227 -9.67 32.47 58.95
N THR A 228 -9.85 33.53 58.12
CA THR A 228 -11.02 34.32 57.62
C THR A 228 -10.62 35.11 56.36
N GLY A 229 -11.57 35.60 55.54
CA GLY A 229 -11.29 36.74 54.62
C GLY A 229 -12.19 36.86 53.36
N ASN A 230 -13.08 37.87 53.34
CA ASN A 230 -13.96 38.23 52.20
C ASN A 230 -13.20 38.79 50.97
N GLY A 231 -13.79 38.71 49.76
CA GLY A 231 -13.24 39.40 48.57
C GLY A 231 -14.03 39.35 47.25
N HIS A 232 -15.30 39.79 47.25
CA HIS A 232 -16.19 40.20 46.12
C HIS A 232 -15.74 40.17 44.64
N SER A 233 -16.70 39.74 43.79
CA SER A 233 -16.98 40.18 42.39
C SER A 233 -15.91 39.92 41.30
N GLY A 234 -16.24 39.73 40.01
CA GLY A 234 -17.52 39.75 39.31
C GLY A 234 -17.34 40.35 37.90
N GLY A 235 -17.62 39.60 36.83
CA GLY A 235 -17.39 40.07 35.47
C GLY A 235 -17.82 39.07 34.40
N SER A 236 -18.99 39.30 33.81
CA SER A 236 -19.47 38.58 32.62
C SER A 236 -19.04 39.31 31.34
N GLY A 237 -18.84 38.59 30.25
CA GLY A 237 -18.49 39.18 28.95
C GLY A 237 -18.31 38.14 27.84
N GLY A 238 -19.40 37.84 27.11
CA GLY A 238 -19.34 37.11 25.85
C GLY A 238 -19.48 38.05 24.66
N GLY A 239 -19.03 37.66 23.46
CA GLY A 239 -19.28 38.45 22.24
C GLY A 239 -18.46 38.14 20.99
N HIS A 240 -18.94 37.19 20.18
CA HIS A 240 -19.10 37.28 18.71
C HIS A 240 -17.94 37.70 17.74
N SER A 241 -17.55 36.72 16.91
CA SER A 241 -17.58 36.70 15.42
C SER A 241 -16.73 37.62 14.52
N GLY A 242 -16.13 36.98 13.49
CA GLY A 242 -15.45 37.54 12.30
C GLY A 242 -14.20 36.68 12.01
N GLY A 243 -14.02 35.95 10.91
CA GLY A 243 -14.39 36.21 9.51
C GLY A 243 -13.26 37.01 8.84
N GLY A 244 -12.58 36.57 7.77
CA GLY A 244 -12.61 35.32 7.00
C GLY A 244 -11.67 35.43 5.77
N GLY A 245 -11.44 34.32 5.06
CA GLY A 245 -10.65 34.24 3.80
C GLY A 245 -9.46 33.27 3.88
N GLY A 246 -9.19 32.39 2.91
CA GLY A 246 -9.91 32.06 1.67
C GLY A 246 -8.98 32.05 0.45
N GLY A 247 -8.76 30.88 -0.19
CA GLY A 247 -8.05 30.82 -1.47
C GLY A 247 -7.50 29.45 -1.89
N GLY A 248 -8.26 28.71 -2.73
CA GLY A 248 -7.78 27.61 -3.59
C GLY A 248 -7.68 26.22 -2.94
N GLY A 249 -8.24 25.13 -3.50
CA GLY A 249 -9.08 25.00 -4.71
C GLY A 249 -8.75 23.71 -5.45
N GLY A 250 -9.61 22.67 -5.35
CA GLY A 250 -9.38 21.39 -6.04
C GLY A 250 -10.60 20.45 -6.00
N GLY A 251 -11.11 20.14 -7.20
CA GLY A 251 -12.12 19.13 -7.57
C GLY A 251 -12.85 18.32 -6.50
N GLY A 252 -14.18 18.50 -6.41
CA GLY A 252 -15.03 17.70 -5.54
C GLY A 252 -15.39 16.32 -6.12
N PHE A 253 -15.47 15.33 -5.23
CA PHE A 253 -16.18 14.07 -5.46
C PHE A 253 -17.11 13.82 -4.26
N SER A 254 -18.42 13.99 -4.45
CA SER A 254 -19.42 13.82 -3.38
C SER A 254 -19.83 12.36 -3.21
N GLY A 255 -18.86 11.50 -2.85
CA GLY A 255 -19.11 10.22 -2.18
C GLY A 255 -18.88 10.42 -0.69
N GLY A 256 -19.83 10.02 0.17
CA GLY A 256 -19.66 10.17 1.62
C GLY A 256 -18.46 9.38 2.12
N LEU A 257 -17.48 10.05 2.74
CA LEU A 257 -16.30 9.42 3.33
C LEU A 257 -16.58 8.82 4.71
N GLY A 258 -17.82 8.45 5.02
CA GLY A 258 -18.25 8.02 6.34
C GLY A 258 -18.02 9.05 7.46
N SER A 259 -18.01 8.61 8.71
CA SER A 259 -17.81 9.44 9.90
C SER A 259 -16.34 9.71 10.21
N SER A 260 -15.42 8.89 9.70
CA SER A 260 -13.97 9.04 9.94
C SER A 260 -13.23 9.88 8.89
N GLY A 261 -13.93 10.34 7.84
CA GLY A 261 -13.37 11.21 6.81
C GLY A 261 -12.32 10.54 5.91
N GLY A 262 -11.48 11.37 5.29
CA GLY A 262 -10.37 10.95 4.43
C GLY A 262 -9.04 10.76 5.19
N PRO A 263 -8.02 10.17 4.54
CA PRO A 263 -6.74 9.87 5.18
C PRO A 263 -5.96 11.12 5.60
N PRO A 264 -5.10 11.00 6.63
CA PRO A 264 -4.20 12.08 7.05
C PRO A 264 -3.16 12.41 5.97
N ALA A 265 -2.60 13.63 6.06
CA ALA A 265 -1.54 14.07 5.16
C ALA A 265 -0.20 13.40 5.52
N GLY A 266 0.34 12.61 4.59
CA GLY A 266 1.61 11.89 4.73
C GLY A 266 1.46 10.46 5.30
N PRO A 267 2.50 9.63 5.15
CA PRO A 267 2.52 8.29 5.74
C PRO A 267 2.71 8.37 7.26
N PRO A 268 2.02 7.53 8.05
CA PRO A 268 2.31 7.40 9.48
C PRO A 268 3.71 6.79 9.70
N PRO A 269 4.39 7.11 10.83
CA PRO A 269 5.71 6.58 11.14
C PRO A 269 5.68 5.08 11.48
N GLY A 270 6.79 4.39 11.19
CA GLY A 270 6.96 2.96 11.38
C GLY A 270 6.75 2.16 10.08
N ASN A 271 6.72 0.84 10.19
CA ASN A 271 6.44 -0.06 9.07
C ASN A 271 5.38 -1.12 9.40
N VAL A 272 4.89 -1.83 8.35
CA VAL A 272 3.82 -2.82 8.48
C VAL A 272 4.13 -3.93 9.50
N GLN A 273 5.37 -4.40 9.59
CA GLN A 273 5.74 -5.46 10.57
C GLN A 273 5.68 -4.93 12.01
N GLU A 274 6.13 -3.70 12.24
CA GLU A 274 6.04 -3.04 13.55
C GLU A 274 4.58 -2.82 13.97
N TRP A 275 3.74 -2.33 13.05
CA TRP A 275 2.31 -2.12 13.33
C TRP A 275 1.57 -3.43 13.59
N ILE A 276 1.86 -4.51 12.85
CA ILE A 276 1.33 -5.85 13.13
C ILE A 276 1.75 -6.33 14.51
N LYS A 277 3.04 -6.22 14.85
CA LYS A 277 3.57 -6.67 16.15
C LYS A 277 2.94 -5.88 17.32
N GLN A 278 2.77 -4.57 17.16
CA GLN A 278 2.12 -3.73 18.15
C GLN A 278 0.63 -4.09 18.29
N ALA A 279 -0.08 -4.30 17.17
CA ALA A 279 -1.48 -4.71 17.19
C ALA A 279 -1.68 -6.08 17.86
N ILE A 280 -0.80 -7.06 17.59
CA ILE A 280 -0.80 -8.37 18.28
C ILE A 280 -0.64 -8.19 19.79
N ALA A 281 0.27 -7.31 20.24
CA ALA A 281 0.46 -7.03 21.66
C ALA A 281 -0.81 -6.42 22.31
N GLU A 282 -1.41 -5.41 21.67
CA GLU A 282 -2.65 -4.74 22.14
C GLU A 282 -3.85 -5.69 22.20
N LEU A 283 -4.03 -6.54 21.18
CA LEU A 283 -5.08 -7.55 21.12
C LEU A 283 -4.91 -8.61 22.23
N ARG A 284 -3.69 -9.13 22.40
CA ARG A 284 -3.35 -10.11 23.44
C ARG A 284 -3.53 -9.55 24.85
N ALA A 285 -3.17 -8.29 25.08
CA ALA A 285 -3.38 -7.61 26.37
C ALA A 285 -4.86 -7.53 26.78
N ARG A 286 -5.79 -7.70 25.82
CA ARG A 286 -7.24 -7.63 26.00
C ARG A 286 -7.93 -9.00 25.92
N GLY A 287 -7.14 -10.08 25.90
CA GLY A 287 -7.65 -11.46 25.88
C GLY A 287 -8.16 -11.94 24.52
N ILE A 288 -7.86 -11.23 23.43
CA ILE A 288 -8.17 -11.70 22.08
C ILE A 288 -7.11 -12.72 21.68
N ASN A 289 -7.55 -13.92 21.27
CA ASN A 289 -6.68 -15.04 20.90
C ASN A 289 -6.01 -14.80 19.55
N VAL A 290 -4.91 -14.03 19.56
CA VAL A 290 -3.99 -13.87 18.44
C VAL A 290 -2.56 -14.15 18.90
N THR A 291 -1.72 -14.68 18.02
CA THR A 291 -0.37 -15.14 18.33
C THR A 291 0.67 -14.55 17.37
N GLU A 292 1.96 -14.69 17.69
CA GLU A 292 3.04 -14.30 16.75
C GLU A 292 2.99 -15.12 15.45
N ALA A 293 2.42 -16.33 15.45
CA ALA A 293 2.24 -17.13 14.24
C ALA A 293 1.18 -16.52 13.30
N ASP A 294 0.22 -15.78 13.85
CA ASP A 294 -0.79 -15.06 13.06
C ASP A 294 -0.22 -13.80 12.38
N ALA A 295 0.95 -13.30 12.80
CA ALA A 295 1.58 -12.12 12.20
C ALA A 295 1.77 -12.25 10.69
N GLN A 296 2.09 -13.46 10.21
CA GLN A 296 2.24 -13.76 8.79
C GLN A 296 0.90 -13.71 8.04
N LEU A 297 -0.19 -14.19 8.67
CA LEU A 297 -1.54 -14.16 8.09
C LEU A 297 -2.09 -12.73 8.02
N ILE A 298 -1.83 -11.93 9.07
CA ILE A 298 -2.17 -10.51 9.09
C ILE A 298 -1.38 -9.76 8.00
N TRP A 299 -0.09 -10.06 7.85
CA TRP A 299 0.73 -9.48 6.78
C TRP A 299 0.20 -9.83 5.39
N GLU A 300 -0.14 -11.10 5.14
CA GLU A 300 -0.72 -11.57 3.86
C GLU A 300 -2.04 -10.87 3.54
N ILE A 301 -2.95 -10.77 4.52
CA ILE A 301 -4.19 -9.97 4.41
C ILE A 301 -3.84 -8.53 4.01
N ILE A 302 -2.95 -7.85 4.74
CA ILE A 302 -2.60 -6.45 4.47
C ILE A 302 -2.00 -6.26 3.07
N GLN A 303 -1.20 -7.21 2.58
CA GLN A 303 -0.66 -7.16 1.22
C GLN A 303 -1.76 -7.26 0.17
N HIS A 304 -2.78 -8.10 0.38
CA HIS A 304 -3.89 -8.25 -0.56
C HIS A 304 -4.94 -7.12 -0.46
N GLU A 305 -5.26 -6.66 0.74
CA GLU A 305 -6.30 -5.63 0.98
C GLU A 305 -5.81 -4.21 0.62
N SER A 306 -4.56 -3.86 0.96
CA SER A 306 -4.05 -2.49 0.84
C SER A 306 -2.67 -2.34 0.18
N GLY A 307 -2.00 -3.46 -0.14
CA GLY A 307 -0.59 -3.43 -0.54
C GLY A 307 0.34 -2.87 0.53
N GLY A 308 -0.08 -2.86 1.81
CA GLY A 308 0.64 -2.21 2.91
C GLY A 308 0.48 -0.69 3.00
N ASN A 309 -0.44 -0.07 2.25
CA ASN A 309 -0.70 1.37 2.32
C ASN A 309 -1.72 1.71 3.44
N PRO A 310 -1.31 2.37 4.54
CA PRO A 310 -2.22 2.71 5.65
C PRO A 310 -3.24 3.81 5.30
N ASN A 311 -3.02 4.54 4.21
CA ASN A 311 -3.93 5.54 3.67
C ASN A 311 -4.76 5.00 2.49
N ALA A 312 -4.81 3.68 2.28
CA ALA A 312 -5.61 3.06 1.22
C ALA A 312 -7.11 3.30 1.44
N ILE A 313 -7.83 3.61 0.37
CA ILE A 313 -9.29 3.78 0.37
C ILE A 313 -9.90 3.16 -0.89
N ASN A 314 -10.90 2.30 -0.70
CA ASN A 314 -11.70 1.74 -1.77
C ASN A 314 -12.94 2.62 -2.01
N ASN A 315 -13.00 3.31 -3.16
CA ASN A 315 -14.10 4.19 -3.54
C ASN A 315 -15.01 3.61 -4.65
N TRP A 316 -14.86 2.34 -5.02
CA TRP A 316 -15.52 1.74 -6.20
C TRP A 316 -16.44 0.55 -5.88
N ASP A 317 -16.47 0.08 -4.63
CA ASP A 317 -17.29 -1.05 -4.20
C ASP A 317 -18.71 -0.66 -3.71
N SER A 318 -19.49 -1.65 -3.30
CA SER A 318 -20.85 -1.44 -2.78
C SER A 318 -20.91 -0.71 -1.43
N ASN A 319 -19.79 -0.57 -0.73
CA ASN A 319 -19.71 0.11 0.57
C ASN A 319 -19.37 1.59 0.37
N ALA A 320 -18.50 1.91 -0.59
CA ALA A 320 -18.30 3.26 -1.10
C ALA A 320 -19.61 3.86 -1.65
N ALA A 321 -20.37 3.08 -2.42
CA ALA A 321 -21.69 3.49 -2.91
C ALA A 321 -22.72 3.76 -1.79
N LYS A 322 -22.54 3.17 -0.59
CA LYS A 322 -23.35 3.42 0.61
C LYS A 322 -22.80 4.56 1.49
N GLY A 323 -21.69 5.20 1.10
CA GLY A 323 -21.05 6.27 1.88
C GLY A 323 -20.22 5.78 3.06
N THR A 324 -19.81 4.51 3.08
CA THR A 324 -18.89 3.94 4.07
C THR A 324 -17.78 3.13 3.38
N PRO A 325 -16.90 3.78 2.59
CA PRO A 325 -15.83 3.09 1.87
C PRO A 325 -14.87 2.35 2.82
N SER A 326 -14.24 1.28 2.31
CA SER A 326 -13.21 0.51 3.03
C SER A 326 -11.89 1.28 3.10
N LYS A 327 -11.20 1.22 4.26
CA LYS A 327 -10.08 2.11 4.61
C LYS A 327 -8.95 1.40 5.36
N GLY A 328 -7.73 1.88 5.13
CA GLY A 328 -6.52 1.48 5.83
C GLY A 328 -6.03 0.06 5.51
N LEU A 329 -5.12 -0.44 6.33
CA LEU A 329 -4.34 -1.65 6.05
C LEU A 329 -5.18 -2.93 5.87
N MET A 330 -6.21 -3.08 6.69
CA MET A 330 -7.14 -4.22 6.71
C MET A 330 -8.45 -3.92 5.95
N GLN A 331 -8.52 -2.81 5.21
CA GLN A 331 -9.71 -2.36 4.46
C GLN A 331 -11.03 -2.37 5.27
N CYS A 332 -10.96 -1.89 6.52
CA CYS A 332 -12.14 -1.76 7.39
C CYS A 332 -13.10 -0.66 6.89
N ILE A 333 -14.40 -0.92 6.89
CA ILE A 333 -15.44 0.12 6.78
C ILE A 333 -15.74 0.74 8.15
N ASP A 334 -16.21 1.99 8.19
CA ASP A 334 -16.49 2.71 9.45
C ASP A 334 -17.38 1.92 10.44
N PRO A 335 -18.51 1.27 10.06
CA PRO A 335 -19.32 0.48 10.98
C PRO A 335 -18.59 -0.71 11.60
N THR A 336 -17.76 -1.41 10.82
CA THR A 336 -16.94 -2.53 11.30
C THR A 336 -15.87 -2.01 12.25
N PHE A 337 -15.16 -0.94 11.88
CA PHE A 337 -14.15 -0.34 12.76
C PHE A 337 -14.75 0.08 14.11
N GLN A 338 -15.89 0.78 14.13
CA GLN A 338 -16.52 1.22 15.37
C GLN A 338 -17.04 0.05 16.24
N SER A 339 -17.39 -1.09 15.62
CA SER A 339 -17.89 -2.28 16.34
C SER A 339 -16.77 -3.15 16.91
N TYR A 340 -15.59 -3.20 16.26
CA TYR A 340 -14.50 -4.11 16.58
C TYR A 340 -13.20 -3.44 17.05
N LYS A 341 -13.13 -2.10 17.06
CA LYS A 341 -12.04 -1.38 17.72
C LYS A 341 -11.92 -1.76 19.19
N ILE A 342 -10.70 -1.65 19.71
CA ILE A 342 -10.38 -1.84 21.12
C ILE A 342 -10.33 -0.47 21.82
N ALA A 343 -10.74 -0.40 23.09
CA ALA A 343 -10.87 0.89 23.79
C ALA A 343 -9.54 1.68 23.84
N GLY A 344 -9.56 2.93 23.36
CA GLY A 344 -8.38 3.79 23.20
C GLY A 344 -7.78 3.79 21.78
N HIS A 345 -8.32 2.99 20.86
CA HIS A 345 -7.93 2.93 19.45
C HIS A 345 -9.09 3.42 18.58
N ASP A 346 -9.25 4.74 18.50
CA ASP A 346 -10.41 5.40 17.90
C ASP A 346 -10.16 5.93 16.47
N ASN A 347 -8.98 5.71 15.88
CA ASN A 347 -8.60 6.27 14.59
C ASN A 347 -8.43 5.19 13.50
N ILE A 348 -9.38 5.08 12.56
CA ILE A 348 -9.31 4.09 11.46
C ILE A 348 -8.08 4.25 10.54
N TRP A 349 -7.45 5.42 10.52
CA TRP A 349 -6.24 5.71 9.74
C TRP A 349 -4.95 5.48 10.53
N ASN A 350 -5.02 5.19 11.83
CA ASN A 350 -3.87 4.68 12.56
C ASN A 350 -3.65 3.21 12.14
N PRO A 351 -2.45 2.85 11.65
CA PRO A 351 -2.11 1.48 11.27
C PRO A 351 -2.48 0.43 12.33
N VAL A 352 -2.15 0.70 13.60
CA VAL A 352 -2.33 -0.25 14.71
C VAL A 352 -3.81 -0.43 15.01
N ASP A 353 -4.55 0.67 15.15
CA ASP A 353 -6.00 0.66 15.39
C ASP A 353 -6.74 -0.12 14.27
N ASN A 354 -6.37 0.13 13.01
CA ASN A 354 -6.96 -0.51 11.84
C ASN A 354 -6.70 -2.03 11.83
N ILE A 355 -5.47 -2.45 12.15
CA ILE A 355 -5.12 -3.87 12.31
C ILE A 355 -5.90 -4.49 13.47
N CYS A 356 -5.93 -3.84 14.63
CA CYS A 356 -6.68 -4.33 15.79
C CYS A 356 -8.16 -4.56 15.48
N ALA A 357 -8.83 -3.60 14.83
CA ALA A 357 -10.24 -3.74 14.47
C ALA A 357 -10.47 -4.84 13.41
N GLY A 358 -9.65 -4.89 12.36
CA GLY A 358 -9.76 -5.88 11.29
C GLY A 358 -9.52 -7.32 11.78
N VAL A 359 -8.50 -7.52 12.61
CA VAL A 359 -8.19 -8.83 13.22
C VAL A 359 -9.28 -9.25 14.20
N ASN A 360 -9.78 -8.34 15.04
CA ASN A 360 -10.86 -8.65 15.98
C ASN A 360 -12.16 -9.04 15.24
N TYR A 361 -12.51 -8.32 14.16
CA TYR A 361 -13.61 -8.71 13.27
C TYR A 361 -13.37 -10.11 12.67
N ALA A 362 -12.20 -10.36 12.08
CA ALA A 362 -11.89 -11.65 11.44
C ALA A 362 -11.97 -12.83 12.43
N ILE A 363 -11.43 -12.69 13.64
CA ILE A 363 -11.51 -13.71 14.69
C ILE A 363 -12.97 -13.88 15.15
N SER A 364 -13.73 -12.81 15.36
CA SER A 364 -15.14 -12.88 15.76
C SER A 364 -16.01 -13.55 14.68
N ARG A 365 -15.76 -13.25 13.41
CA ARG A 365 -16.57 -13.69 12.26
C ARG A 365 -16.24 -15.10 11.76
N TYR A 366 -14.97 -15.52 11.86
CA TYR A 366 -14.45 -16.77 11.29
C TYR A 366 -13.79 -17.71 12.33
N GLY A 367 -13.69 -17.30 13.59
CA GLY A 367 -13.11 -18.07 14.70
C GLY A 367 -11.57 -18.08 14.76
N SER A 368 -10.89 -17.85 13.63
CA SER A 368 -9.44 -17.66 13.54
C SER A 368 -9.07 -16.95 12.24
N LEU A 369 -7.88 -16.36 12.17
CA LEU A 369 -7.36 -15.74 10.95
C LEU A 369 -7.13 -16.78 9.84
N SER A 370 -6.75 -18.01 10.19
CA SER A 370 -6.65 -19.14 9.25
C SER A 370 -7.98 -19.57 8.62
N ASN A 371 -9.12 -19.10 9.14
CA ASN A 371 -10.45 -19.34 8.59
C ASN A 371 -10.98 -18.22 7.70
N VAL A 372 -10.26 -17.09 7.57
CA VAL A 372 -10.60 -15.98 6.67
C VAL A 372 -10.68 -16.50 5.23
N PRO A 373 -11.72 -16.14 4.44
CA PRO A 373 -11.92 -16.66 3.09
C PRO A 373 -10.70 -16.50 2.17
N GLY A 374 -10.04 -15.34 2.18
CA GLY A 374 -8.85 -15.08 1.37
C GLY A 374 -7.66 -15.97 1.73
N ILE A 375 -7.35 -16.09 3.03
CA ILE A 375 -6.29 -16.99 3.53
C ILE A 375 -6.60 -18.46 3.24
N LYS A 376 -7.88 -18.88 3.34
CA LYS A 376 -8.30 -20.23 2.94
C LYS A 376 -8.17 -20.47 1.44
N ALA A 377 -8.43 -19.46 0.62
CA ALA A 377 -8.30 -19.55 -0.82
C ALA A 377 -6.81 -19.64 -1.22
N THR A 378 -5.94 -18.76 -0.72
CA THR A 378 -4.50 -18.78 -1.02
C THR A 378 -3.84 -20.07 -0.55
N HIS A 379 -4.11 -20.53 0.68
CA HIS A 379 -3.62 -21.82 1.19
C HIS A 379 -4.23 -23.04 0.48
N GLY A 380 -5.36 -22.87 -0.21
CA GLY A 380 -5.99 -23.89 -1.06
C GLY A 380 -5.54 -23.86 -2.53
N GLY A 381 -4.64 -22.95 -2.93
CA GLY A 381 -4.20 -22.77 -4.31
C GLY A 381 -5.14 -21.95 -5.20
N GLY A 382 -6.12 -21.25 -4.61
CA GLY A 382 -6.98 -20.27 -5.26
C GLY A 382 -6.51 -18.83 -5.09
N GLY A 383 -7.15 -17.90 -5.81
CA GLY A 383 -6.90 -16.46 -5.64
C GLY A 383 -7.51 -15.91 -4.34
N TYR A 384 -6.86 -14.90 -3.75
CA TYR A 384 -7.34 -14.23 -2.53
C TYR A 384 -8.73 -13.60 -2.73
N VAL A 385 -9.56 -13.66 -1.68
CA VAL A 385 -10.91 -13.09 -1.61
C VAL A 385 -11.03 -12.30 -0.31
N GLY A 386 -11.32 -11.00 -0.39
CA GLY A 386 -11.55 -10.13 0.77
C GLY A 386 -12.81 -10.52 1.57
N TYR A 387 -12.96 -9.98 2.79
CA TYR A 387 -13.87 -10.47 3.83
C TYR A 387 -14.94 -9.47 4.33
#